data_AF-A0A101I031-F1
#
_entry.id   AF-A0A101I031-F1
#
_cell.length_a   1.000
_cell.length_b   1.000
_cell.length_c   1.000
_cell.angle_alpha   90.00
_cell.angle_beta   90.00
_cell.angle_gamma   90.00
#
_symmetry.space_group_name_H-M   'P 1'
#
loop_
_entity.id
_entity.type
_entity.pdbx_description
1 polymer ?
#
loop_
_entity_poly.entity_id
_entity_poly.type
_entity_poly.pdbx_seq_one_letter_code
_entity_poly.pdbx_strand_id
1 'polypeptide(L)'
;MKRFHNRHPFFILFFIIYLPSIIFSEKIQGIYISRYVASSQRFYHLLEKLKENDFNAVVIDMKYDYGDIAVKLDSTYSSINSYEKIINIKGKVDTLKKLGIKPIARIVCFKDNILGKYENSKYAVKYSDGS
;
A
#
# COMPACT_ATOMS: atom_id res chain seq x y z
N MET A 1 -50.68 -37.56 2.04
CA MET A 1 -50.87 -36.37 2.90
C MET A 1 -49.63 -36.17 3.76
N LYS A 2 -48.73 -35.25 3.39
CA LYS A 2 -47.81 -34.55 4.31
C LYS A 2 -47.22 -33.34 3.58
N ARG A 3 -47.78 -32.20 3.93
CA ARG A 3 -47.55 -30.86 3.40
C ARG A 3 -46.31 -30.33 4.11
N PHE A 4 -45.15 -30.30 3.45
CA PHE A 4 -43.99 -29.59 3.98
C PHE A 4 -44.12 -28.11 3.61
N HIS A 5 -44.53 -27.35 4.61
CA HIS A 5 -44.71 -25.91 4.60
C HIS A 5 -43.43 -25.22 5.10
N ASN A 6 -43.21 -23.98 4.66
CA ASN A 6 -42.16 -23.04 5.05
C ASN A 6 -40.73 -23.29 4.54
N ARG A 7 -40.46 -22.79 3.33
CA ARG A 7 -39.14 -22.20 3.01
C ARG A 7 -39.18 -20.72 3.39
N HIS A 8 -38.38 -20.32 4.38
CA HIS A 8 -38.29 -18.95 4.87
C HIS A 8 -37.87 -17.98 3.74
N PRO A 9 -38.69 -16.97 3.37
CA PRO A 9 -38.38 -16.02 2.29
C PRO A 9 -37.23 -15.07 2.63
N PHE A 10 -36.88 -14.94 3.92
CA PHE A 10 -35.81 -14.07 4.39
C PHE A 10 -34.40 -14.52 3.98
N PHE A 11 -34.18 -15.81 3.75
CA PHE A 11 -32.85 -16.33 3.40
C PHE A 11 -32.43 -15.94 1.97
N ILE A 12 -33.41 -15.86 1.06
CA ILE A 12 -33.19 -15.48 -0.35
C ILE A 12 -32.94 -13.97 -0.46
N LEU A 13 -33.65 -13.16 0.33
CA LEU A 13 -33.47 -11.71 0.34
C LEU A 13 -32.09 -11.31 0.89
N PHE A 14 -31.58 -12.04 1.88
CA PHE A 14 -30.23 -11.84 2.40
C PHE A 14 -29.16 -12.12 1.33
N PHE A 15 -29.33 -13.16 0.51
CA PHE A 15 -28.40 -13.44 -0.58
C PHE A 15 -28.43 -12.36 -1.68
N ILE A 16 -29.60 -11.83 -2.07
CA ILE A 16 -29.72 -10.85 -3.16
C ILE A 16 -29.13 -9.47 -2.78
N ILE A 17 -29.24 -9.07 -1.52
CA ILE A 17 -28.71 -7.77 -1.04
C ILE A 17 -27.19 -7.81 -0.86
N TYR A 18 -26.62 -8.97 -0.48
CA TYR A 18 -25.19 -9.09 -0.17
C TYR A 18 -24.34 -9.75 -1.29
N LEU A 19 -24.92 -10.45 -2.27
CA LEU A 19 -24.17 -10.97 -3.43
C LEU A 19 -23.47 -9.89 -4.27
N PRO A 20 -24.10 -8.73 -4.58
CA PRO A 20 -23.50 -7.74 -5.48
C PRO A 20 -22.18 -7.19 -4.93
N SER A 21 -22.12 -6.98 -3.61
CA SER A 21 -20.94 -6.48 -2.90
C SER A 21 -19.85 -7.54 -2.73
N ILE A 22 -20.17 -8.84 -2.81
CA ILE A 22 -19.19 -9.92 -2.79
C ILE A 22 -18.58 -10.15 -4.19
N ILE A 23 -19.34 -9.90 -5.27
CA ILE A 23 -18.94 -10.24 -6.65
C ILE A 23 -18.20 -9.09 -7.36
N PHE A 24 -18.40 -7.82 -6.96
CA PHE A 24 -17.74 -6.68 -7.60
C PHE A 24 -16.48 -6.23 -6.86
N SER A 25 -15.39 -7.01 -6.99
CA SER A 25 -14.05 -6.50 -6.68
C SER A 25 -13.58 -5.64 -7.86
N GLU A 26 -13.43 -4.33 -7.66
CA GLU A 26 -12.88 -3.44 -8.68
C GLU A 26 -11.49 -3.93 -9.11
N LYS A 27 -11.30 -4.16 -10.42
CA LYS A 27 -10.02 -4.61 -10.97
C LYS A 27 -8.96 -3.52 -10.72
N ILE A 28 -7.92 -3.86 -9.97
CA ILE A 28 -6.81 -2.93 -9.69
C ILE A 28 -5.76 -3.05 -10.79
N GLN A 29 -5.52 -1.96 -11.51
CA GLN A 29 -4.46 -1.82 -12.50
C GLN A 29 -3.55 -0.69 -12.05
N GLY A 30 -2.36 -1.04 -11.54
CA GLY A 30 -1.45 -0.06 -10.98
C GLY A 30 -0.03 -0.13 -11.52
N ILE A 31 0.69 0.98 -11.36
CA ILE A 31 2.11 1.08 -11.68
C ILE A 31 2.94 1.30 -10.41
N TYR A 32 4.22 0.94 -10.49
CA TYR A 32 5.20 1.26 -9.47
C TYR A 32 5.90 2.58 -9.80
N ILE A 33 6.07 3.44 -8.79
CA ILE A 33 6.86 4.67 -8.89
C ILE A 33 7.87 4.77 -7.75
N SER A 34 9.08 5.23 -8.07
CA SER A 34 10.12 5.49 -7.07
C SER A 34 9.88 6.81 -6.31
N ARG A 35 10.53 7.01 -5.15
CA ARG A 35 10.51 8.33 -4.46
C ARG A 35 10.89 9.49 -5.35
N TYR A 36 11.81 9.29 -6.29
CA TYR A 36 12.29 10.39 -7.12
C TYR A 36 11.16 10.92 -8.01
N VAL A 37 10.40 10.02 -8.62
CA VAL A 37 9.20 10.38 -9.38
C VAL A 37 8.16 10.98 -8.43
N ALA A 38 7.86 10.29 -7.33
CA ALA A 38 6.88 10.72 -6.34
C ALA A 38 7.22 12.09 -5.71
N SER A 39 8.49 12.48 -5.64
CA SER A 39 8.94 13.76 -5.08
C SER A 39 9.03 14.89 -6.10
N SER A 40 8.96 14.58 -7.40
CA SER A 40 9.14 15.55 -8.49
C SER A 40 7.80 15.99 -9.09
N GLN A 41 7.86 17.02 -9.95
CA GLN A 41 6.69 17.44 -10.74
C GLN A 41 6.21 16.38 -11.74
N ARG A 42 7.08 15.42 -12.10
CA ARG A 42 6.69 14.28 -12.96
C ARG A 42 5.56 13.45 -12.36
N PHE A 43 5.37 13.50 -11.04
CA PHE A 43 4.26 12.84 -10.37
C PHE A 43 2.91 13.25 -10.97
N TYR A 44 2.64 14.56 -11.13
CA TYR A 44 1.35 15.03 -11.61
C TYR A 44 1.11 14.68 -13.08
N HIS A 45 2.14 14.83 -13.93
CA HIS A 45 2.06 14.42 -15.32
C HIS A 45 1.79 12.91 -15.47
N LEU A 46 2.36 12.09 -14.59
CA LEU A 46 2.10 10.66 -14.56
C LEU A 46 0.64 10.34 -14.21
N LEU A 47 0.01 11.11 -13.31
CA LEU A 47 -1.41 10.88 -12.96
C LEU A 47 -2.33 11.11 -14.16
N GLU A 48 -2.01 12.08 -15.02
CA GLU A 48 -2.73 12.30 -16.28
C GLU A 48 -2.62 11.06 -17.19
N LYS A 49 -1.40 10.53 -17.35
CA LYS A 49 -1.15 9.33 -18.16
C LYS A 49 -1.82 8.08 -17.60
N LEU A 50 -1.91 7.94 -16.28
CA LEU A 50 -2.64 6.83 -15.67
C LEU A 50 -4.13 6.87 -16.02
N LYS A 51 -4.74 8.06 -15.96
CA LYS A 51 -6.14 8.24 -16.36
C LYS A 51 -6.38 7.97 -17.83
N GLU A 52 -5.49 8.41 -18.71
CA GLU A 52 -5.60 8.16 -20.15
C GLU A 52 -5.53 6.66 -20.51
N ASN A 53 -4.96 5.82 -19.65
CA ASN A 53 -4.70 4.39 -19.91
C ASN A 53 -5.43 3.45 -18.94
N ASP A 54 -6.50 3.92 -18.29
CA ASP A 54 -7.33 3.12 -17.38
C ASP A 54 -6.57 2.47 -16.19
N PHE A 55 -5.48 3.09 -15.73
CA PHE A 55 -4.81 2.70 -14.50
C PHE A 55 -5.43 3.44 -13.30
N ASN A 56 -5.73 2.68 -12.24
CA ASN A 56 -6.42 3.17 -11.04
C ASN A 56 -5.61 2.99 -9.75
N ALA A 57 -4.32 2.66 -9.84
CA ALA A 57 -3.48 2.51 -8.65
C ALA A 57 -2.02 2.93 -8.87
N VAL A 58 -1.38 3.36 -7.79
CA VAL A 58 0.05 3.68 -7.77
C VAL A 58 0.68 3.07 -6.53
N VAL A 59 1.76 2.32 -6.74
CA VAL A 59 2.62 1.80 -5.68
C VAL A 59 3.77 2.79 -5.46
N ILE A 60 3.89 3.32 -4.24
CA ILE A 60 4.91 4.32 -3.86
C ILE A 60 5.82 3.71 -2.80
N ASP A 61 7.13 3.79 -3.01
CA ASP A 61 8.12 3.37 -2.03
C ASP A 61 8.19 4.27 -0.81
N MET A 62 7.69 3.73 0.31
CA MET A 62 7.77 4.34 1.64
C MET A 62 9.00 3.84 2.41
N LYS A 63 9.39 2.57 2.21
CA LYS A 63 10.67 1.99 2.69
C LYS A 63 11.35 1.14 1.62
N TYR A 64 12.63 1.40 1.38
CA TYR A 64 13.45 0.72 0.38
C TYR A 64 14.08 -0.56 0.91
N ASP A 65 14.65 -1.34 0.01
CA ASP A 65 15.35 -2.60 0.30
C ASP A 65 16.73 -2.42 0.92
N TYR A 66 17.27 -1.21 0.96
CA TYR A 66 18.43 -0.91 1.79
C TYR A 66 18.06 -0.61 3.25
N GLY A 67 16.78 -0.33 3.53
CA GLY A 67 16.27 0.05 4.85
C GLY A 67 15.87 1.52 4.97
N ASP A 68 16.23 2.36 4.00
CA ASP A 68 15.88 3.79 4.00
C ASP A 68 14.36 4.01 4.03
N ILE A 69 13.94 4.97 4.86
CA ILE A 69 12.55 5.42 4.93
C ILE A 69 12.42 6.74 4.14
N ALA A 70 11.39 6.81 3.29
CA ALA A 70 11.20 7.90 2.32
C ALA A 70 10.46 9.12 2.90
N VAL A 71 9.93 8.98 4.11
CA VAL A 71 9.10 9.97 4.80
C VAL A 71 9.65 10.26 6.18
N LYS A 72 9.36 11.45 6.69
CA LYS A 72 9.69 11.80 8.07
C LYS A 72 8.86 10.95 9.03
N LEU A 73 9.53 10.27 9.95
CA LEU A 73 8.87 9.59 11.05
C LEU A 73 8.61 10.55 12.23
N ASP A 74 7.72 10.11 13.12
CA ASP A 74 7.50 10.76 14.41
C ASP A 74 8.78 10.76 15.27
N SER A 75 8.90 11.71 16.19
CA SER A 75 10.07 11.86 17.08
C SER A 75 10.33 10.61 17.95
N THR A 76 9.29 9.81 18.21
CA THR A 76 9.39 8.50 18.89
C THR A 76 10.36 7.55 18.18
N TYR A 77 10.57 7.72 16.86
CA TYR A 77 11.46 6.90 16.04
C TYR A 77 12.73 7.64 15.62
N SER A 78 13.15 8.67 16.37
CA SER A 78 14.31 9.50 16.04
C SER A 78 15.65 8.76 15.96
N SER A 79 15.78 7.59 16.59
CA SER A 79 16.94 6.71 16.46
C SER A 79 17.08 6.06 15.08
N ILE A 80 15.99 6.03 14.31
CA ILE A 80 15.96 5.50 12.94
C ILE A 80 16.17 6.68 12.00
N ASN A 81 17.27 6.66 11.26
CA ASN A 81 17.59 7.73 10.33
C ASN A 81 16.52 7.78 9.21
N SER A 82 15.62 8.76 9.29
CA SER A 82 14.60 9.03 8.30
C SER A 82 14.70 10.49 7.86
N TYR A 83 14.84 10.70 6.56
CA TYR A 83 14.77 12.02 5.95
C TYR A 83 13.51 12.09 5.10
N GLU A 84 12.85 13.25 5.05
CA GLU A 84 11.75 13.47 4.12
C GLU A 84 12.29 13.51 2.70
N LYS A 85 12.36 12.34 2.06
CA LYS A 85 12.81 12.19 0.68
C LYS A 85 11.67 12.36 -0.31
N ILE A 86 10.41 12.25 0.13
CA ILE A 86 9.22 12.54 -0.65
C ILE A 86 8.56 13.81 -0.11
N ILE A 87 8.65 14.89 -0.88
CA ILE A 87 8.06 16.19 -0.52
C ILE A 87 6.52 16.08 -0.46
N ASN A 88 5.91 16.53 0.63
CA ASN A 88 4.44 16.64 0.77
C ASN A 88 3.68 15.35 0.39
N ILE A 89 4.11 14.21 0.95
CA ILE A 89 3.46 12.92 0.70
C ILE A 89 1.96 12.94 1.04
N LYS A 90 1.56 13.64 2.11
CA LYS A 90 0.15 13.74 2.53
C LYS A 90 -0.71 14.40 1.44
N GLY A 91 -0.27 15.55 0.92
CA GLY A 91 -0.97 16.22 -0.17
C GLY A 91 -1.05 15.38 -1.44
N LYS A 92 -0.02 14.60 -1.76
CA LYS A 92 -0.03 13.69 -2.91
C LYS A 92 -1.00 12.53 -2.73
N VAL A 93 -1.07 11.94 -1.53
CA VAL A 93 -2.08 10.92 -1.19
C VAL A 93 -3.49 11.49 -1.32
N ASP A 94 -3.72 12.72 -0.87
CA ASP A 94 -5.02 13.39 -1.02
C ASP A 94 -5.36 13.65 -2.49
N THR A 95 -4.39 14.05 -3.32
CA THR A 95 -4.57 14.16 -4.78
C THR A 95 -4.95 12.83 -5.40
N LEU A 96 -4.24 11.74 -5.08
CA LEU A 96 -4.54 10.40 -5.61
C LEU A 96 -5.98 9.98 -5.28
N LYS A 97 -6.38 10.11 -4.01
CA LYS A 97 -7.75 9.82 -3.55
C LYS A 97 -8.81 10.64 -4.29
N LYS A 98 -8.58 11.95 -4.46
CA LYS A 98 -9.51 12.83 -5.21
C LYS A 98 -9.64 12.43 -6.68
N LEU A 99 -8.59 11.87 -7.25
CA LEU A 99 -8.57 11.42 -8.64
C LEU A 99 -9.09 9.99 -8.83
N GLY A 100 -9.49 9.28 -7.75
CA GLY A 100 -9.89 7.88 -7.80
C GLY A 100 -8.72 6.91 -8.01
N ILE A 101 -7.49 7.37 -7.83
CA ILE A 101 -6.28 6.54 -7.96
C ILE A 101 -5.92 6.02 -6.57
N LYS A 102 -5.84 4.70 -6.41
CA LYS A 102 -5.53 4.02 -5.16
C LYS A 102 -4.04 4.14 -4.81
N PRO A 103 -3.67 4.85 -3.74
CA PRO A 103 -2.30 4.85 -3.24
C PRO A 103 -2.00 3.52 -2.53
N ILE A 104 -0.89 2.88 -2.88
CA ILE A 104 -0.40 1.65 -2.25
C ILE A 104 1.02 1.93 -1.75
N ALA A 105 1.24 1.78 -0.44
CA ALA A 105 2.57 1.94 0.14
C ALA A 105 3.38 0.66 -0.03
N ARG A 106 4.56 0.74 -0.67
CA ARG A 106 5.56 -0.33 -0.64
C ARG A 106 6.48 -0.13 0.55
N ILE A 107 6.52 -1.16 1.40
CA ILE A 107 7.37 -1.23 2.59
C ILE A 107 8.11 -2.56 2.50
N VAL A 108 9.42 -2.53 2.26
CA VAL A 108 10.23 -3.76 2.27
C VAL A 108 10.42 -4.23 3.70
N CYS A 109 10.06 -5.47 4.04
CA CYS A 109 10.13 -5.93 5.43
C CYS A 109 11.53 -6.40 5.84
N PHE A 110 12.07 -7.43 5.19
CA PHE A 110 13.25 -8.17 5.71
C PHE A 110 14.59 -7.85 5.04
N LYS A 111 14.58 -7.42 3.77
CA LYS A 111 15.79 -6.91 3.12
C LYS A 111 16.01 -5.48 3.63
N ASP A 112 16.70 -5.37 4.76
CA ASP A 112 16.97 -4.12 5.47
C ASP A 112 18.40 -4.14 6.04
N ASN A 113 19.31 -3.45 5.35
CA ASN A 113 20.72 -3.42 5.75
C ASN A 113 20.97 -2.46 6.92
N ILE A 114 20.11 -1.45 7.11
CA ILE A 114 20.22 -0.49 8.20
C ILE A 114 19.87 -1.21 9.51
N LEU A 115 18.71 -1.84 9.57
CA LEU A 115 18.26 -2.58 10.75
C LEU A 115 19.12 -3.83 10.98
N GLY A 116 19.58 -4.49 9.91
CA GLY A 116 20.49 -5.62 10.00
C GLY A 116 21.85 -5.30 10.65
N LYS A 117 22.29 -4.04 10.65
CA LYS A 117 23.52 -3.59 11.33
C LYS A 117 23.26 -2.91 12.66
N TYR A 118 22.00 -2.59 12.95
CA TYR A 118 21.61 -1.86 14.15
C TYR A 118 21.77 -2.74 15.40
N GLU A 119 22.19 -2.12 16.52
CA GLU A 119 22.45 -2.80 17.80
C GLU A 119 23.30 -4.08 17.64
N ASN A 120 24.47 -4.00 17.01
CA ASN A 120 25.38 -5.15 16.80
C ASN A 120 24.69 -6.34 16.11
N SER A 121 23.96 -6.07 15.03
CA SER A 121 23.25 -7.08 14.24
C SER A 121 22.20 -7.89 15.03
N LYS A 122 21.63 -7.31 16.09
CA LYS A 122 20.59 -7.95 16.92
C LYS A 122 19.37 -8.42 16.12
N TYR A 123 19.03 -7.72 15.04
CA TYR A 123 17.86 -8.00 14.20
C TYR A 123 18.19 -8.72 12.89
N ALA A 124 19.46 -9.04 12.65
CA ALA A 124 19.86 -9.75 11.44
C ALA A 124 19.49 -11.23 11.51
N VAL A 125 19.23 -11.82 10.34
CA VAL A 125 19.28 -13.28 10.19
C VAL A 125 20.73 -13.71 10.38
N LYS A 126 20.96 -14.72 11.22
CA LYS A 126 22.28 -15.23 11.56
C LYS A 126 22.55 -16.56 10.85
N TYR A 127 23.82 -16.84 10.58
CA TYR A 127 24.26 -18.17 10.14
C TYR A 127 24.11 -19.19 11.28
N SER A 128 24.28 -20.47 10.95
CA SER A 128 24.20 -21.56 11.93
C SER A 128 25.23 -21.46 13.06
N ASP A 129 26.35 -20.78 12.81
CA ASP A 129 27.39 -20.50 13.81
C ASP A 129 27.12 -19.24 14.65
N GLY A 130 26.01 -18.54 14.41
CA GLY A 130 25.60 -17.34 15.12
C GLY A 130 26.23 -16.04 14.62
N SER A 131 27.02 -16.08 13.53
CA SER A 131 27.52 -14.89 12.83
C SER A 131 26.45 -14.17 12.02
#